data_AF-K9ZPA1-F1
#
_entry.id   AF-K9ZPA1-F1
#
_cell.length_a   1.000
_cell.length_b   1.000
_cell.length_c   1.000
_cell.angle_alpha   90.00
_cell.angle_beta   90.00
_cell.angle_gamma   90.00
#
_symmetry.space_group_name_H-M   'P 1'
#
loop_
_entity.id
_entity.type
_entity.pdbx_description
1 polymer ?
#
loop_
_entity_poly.entity_id
_entity_poly.type
_entity_poly.pdbx_seq_one_letter_code
_entity_poly.pdbx_strand_id
1 'polypeptide(L)'
;MPPKERTIRFHICLTPQEKEQVRQMAAENSLTMAELFRAKTIKNRLPRRVTKVAGQTYWELGKIGNNLNQIAKAINTSVLMGEPVVVDRGLLEQVKNLVRQVRREIAEIDLITDIQDEA
;
A
#
# COMPACT_ATOMS: atom_id res chain seq x y z
N MET A 1 -5.33 -32.31 11.96
CA MET A 1 -3.91 -31.89 11.98
C MET A 1 -3.46 -31.94 13.42
N PRO A 2 -2.41 -32.70 13.78
CA PRO A 2 -1.94 -32.73 15.17
C PRO A 2 -1.47 -31.33 15.60
N PRO A 3 -1.60 -30.97 16.89
CA PRO A 3 -1.14 -29.68 17.40
C PRO A 3 0.37 -29.56 17.17
N LYS A 4 0.77 -28.55 16.37
CA LYS A 4 2.18 -28.28 16.08
C LYS A 4 2.90 -27.97 17.39
N GLU A 5 3.82 -28.85 17.81
CA GLU A 5 4.59 -28.67 19.04
C GLU A 5 5.43 -27.38 18.94
N ARG A 6 5.30 -26.51 19.95
CA ARG A 6 6.01 -25.23 20.02
C ARG A 6 7.07 -25.29 21.12
N THR A 7 8.28 -25.70 20.74
CA THR A 7 9.40 -25.95 21.67
C THR A 7 10.32 -24.74 21.87
N ILE A 8 10.32 -23.78 20.94
CA ILE A 8 11.18 -22.59 21.01
C ILE A 8 10.60 -21.56 21.98
N ARG A 9 11.41 -21.11 22.94
CA ARG A 9 11.08 -20.04 23.89
C ARG A 9 11.86 -18.78 23.54
N PHE A 10 11.20 -17.63 23.65
CA PHE A 10 11.83 -16.32 23.55
C PHE A 10 11.27 -15.44 24.67
N HIS A 11 12.07 -14.48 25.14
CA HIS A 11 11.72 -13.61 26.25
C HIS A 11 11.45 -12.18 25.75
N ILE A 12 10.45 -11.52 26.32
CA ILE A 12 10.12 -10.11 26.09
C ILE A 12 10.24 -9.39 27.43
N CYS A 13 10.96 -8.27 27.45
CA CYS A 13 11.01 -7.38 28.61
C CYS A 13 9.82 -6.41 28.54
N LEU A 14 9.03 -6.34 29.61
CA LEU A 14 7.88 -5.44 29.74
C LEU A 14 7.99 -4.68 31.05
N THR A 15 7.53 -3.43 31.05
CA THR A 15 7.24 -2.71 32.28
C THR A 15 6.05 -3.35 33.01
N PRO A 16 5.88 -3.09 34.32
CA PRO A 16 4.71 -3.57 35.06
C PRO A 16 3.38 -3.14 34.44
N GLN A 17 3.32 -1.90 33.93
CA GLN A 17 2.14 -1.33 33.28
C GLN A 17 1.81 -2.04 31.96
N GLU A 18 2.80 -2.26 31.10
CA GLU A 18 2.60 -2.99 29.84
C GLU A 18 2.15 -4.44 30.09
N LYS A 19 2.71 -5.10 31.10
CA LYS A 19 2.29 -6.45 31.48
C LYS A 19 0.83 -6.50 31.93
N GLU A 20 0.37 -5.49 32.66
CA GLU A 20 -1.04 -5.36 33.06
C GLU A 20 -1.96 -5.20 31.85
N GLN A 21 -1.62 -4.28 30.96
CA GLN A 21 -2.38 -4.01 29.73
C GLN A 21 -2.52 -5.27 28.86
N VAL A 22 -1.42 -6.01 28.66
CA VAL A 22 -1.45 -7.25 27.88
C VAL A 22 -2.31 -8.31 28.56
N ARG A 23 -2.32 -8.37 29.90
CA ARG A 23 -3.14 -9.34 30.65
C ARG A 23 -4.63 -9.03 30.54
N GLN A 24 -5.01 -7.76 30.71
CA GLN A 24 -6.39 -7.31 30.59
C GLN A 24 -6.93 -7.59 29.18
N MET A 25 -6.16 -7.19 28.16
CA MET A 25 -6.52 -7.42 26.77
C MET A 25 -6.64 -8.92 26.43
N ALA A 26 -5.78 -9.76 27.01
CA ALA A 26 -5.85 -11.20 26.81
C ALA A 26 -7.12 -11.80 27.46
N ALA A 27 -7.45 -11.36 28.68
CA ALA A 27 -8.65 -11.78 29.40
C ALA A 27 -9.94 -11.37 28.68
N GLU A 28 -10.01 -10.12 28.19
CA GLU A 28 -11.15 -9.61 27.40
C GLU A 28 -11.41 -10.44 26.14
N ASN A 29 -10.36 -10.98 25.54
CA ASN A 29 -10.45 -11.76 24.30
C ASN A 29 -10.49 -13.28 24.56
N SER A 30 -10.56 -13.73 25.82
CA SER A 30 -10.47 -15.15 26.21
C SER A 30 -9.23 -15.87 25.64
N LEU A 31 -8.09 -15.16 25.59
CA LEU A 31 -6.82 -15.65 25.09
C LEU A 31 -5.78 -15.69 26.21
N THR A 32 -4.78 -16.55 26.06
CA THR A 32 -3.52 -16.41 26.81
C THR A 32 -2.69 -15.25 26.25
N MET A 33 -1.79 -14.67 27.05
CA MET A 33 -0.87 -13.63 26.57
C MET A 33 -0.06 -14.07 25.34
N ALA A 34 0.32 -15.36 25.28
CA ALA A 34 1.03 -15.94 24.14
C ALA A 34 0.15 -16.06 22.88
N GLU A 35 -1.14 -16.38 23.04
CA GLU A 35 -2.08 -16.41 21.91
C GLU A 35 -2.39 -15.01 21.41
N LEU A 36 -2.60 -14.05 22.31
CA LEU A 36 -2.79 -12.64 21.96
C LEU A 36 -1.58 -12.09 21.22
N PHE A 37 -0.36 -12.34 21.72
CA PHE A 37 0.87 -11.94 21.03
C PHE A 37 0.90 -12.50 19.61
N ARG A 38 0.74 -13.83 19.46
CA ARG A 38 0.78 -14.47 18.13
C ARG A 38 -0.32 -13.97 17.20
N ALA A 39 -1.51 -13.71 17.72
CA ALA A 39 -2.60 -13.13 16.94
C ALA A 39 -2.22 -11.74 16.43
N LYS A 40 -1.61 -10.90 17.26
CA LYS A 40 -1.24 -9.53 16.90
C LYS A 40 0.07 -9.39 16.12
N THR A 41 1.03 -10.30 16.25
CA THR A 41 2.36 -10.16 15.64
C THR A 41 2.61 -11.12 14.48
N ILE A 42 2.09 -12.35 14.56
CA ILE A 42 2.33 -13.39 13.54
C ILE A 42 1.14 -13.50 12.58
N LYS A 43 -0.09 -13.43 13.10
CA LYS A 43 -1.31 -13.55 12.27
C LYS A 43 -1.71 -12.24 11.62
N ASN A 44 -1.53 -11.11 12.31
CA ASN A 44 -1.70 -9.81 11.69
C ASN A 44 -0.45 -9.46 10.90
N ARG A 45 -0.55 -9.46 9.57
CA ARG A 45 0.47 -8.85 8.71
C ARG A 45 0.61 -7.39 9.16
N LEU A 46 1.82 -7.00 9.59
CA LEU A 46 2.13 -5.60 9.81
C LEU A 46 1.69 -4.83 8.55
N PRO A 47 1.03 -3.66 8.68
CA PRO A 47 0.74 -2.84 7.52
C PRO A 47 2.06 -2.66 6.76
N ARG A 48 2.07 -3.06 5.48
CA ARG A 48 3.27 -2.92 4.65
C ARG A 48 3.71 -1.47 4.81
N ARG A 49 4.96 -1.24 5.24
CA ARG A 49 5.52 0.11 5.23
C ARG A 49 5.35 0.60 3.80
N VAL A 50 4.48 1.59 3.60
CA VAL A 50 4.40 2.28 2.32
C VAL A 50 5.80 2.83 2.11
N THR A 51 6.55 2.22 1.20
CA THR A 51 7.90 2.68 0.90
C THR A 51 7.77 4.12 0.41
N LYS A 52 8.76 4.97 0.68
CA LYS A 52 8.77 6.34 0.13
C LYS A 52 8.51 6.35 -1.38
N VAL A 53 8.97 5.30 -2.07
CA VAL A 53 8.71 5.00 -3.48
C VAL A 53 7.21 4.85 -3.76
N ALA A 54 6.49 3.98 -3.05
CA ALA A 54 5.04 3.82 -3.25
C ALA A 54 4.25 5.11 -3.01
N GLY A 55 4.63 5.91 -2.00
CA GLY A 55 4.02 7.23 -1.76
C GLY A 55 4.25 8.22 -2.92
N GLN A 56 5.46 8.25 -3.47
CA GLN A 56 5.79 9.07 -4.63
C GLN A 56 5.01 8.61 -5.88
N THR A 57 4.89 7.29 -6.09
CA THR A 57 4.13 6.72 -7.20
C THR A 57 2.64 7.10 -7.12
N TYR A 58 2.02 7.03 -5.93
CA TYR A 58 0.63 7.49 -5.75
C TYR A 58 0.46 8.99 -6.05
N TRP A 59 1.45 9.81 -5.70
CA TRP A 59 1.40 11.24 -5.97
C TRP A 59 1.52 11.55 -7.48
N GLU A 60 2.43 10.88 -8.19
CA GLU A 60 2.55 11.00 -9.65
C GLU A 60 1.30 10.48 -10.37
N LEU A 61 0.69 9.38 -9.90
CA LEU A 61 -0.60 8.89 -10.38
C LEU A 61 -1.72 9.94 -10.19
N GLY A 62 -1.73 10.64 -9.06
CA GLY A 62 -2.66 11.74 -8.80
C GLY A 62 -2.54 12.89 -9.81
N LYS A 63 -1.32 13.26 -10.20
CA LYS A 63 -1.09 14.27 -11.25
C LYS A 63 -1.59 13.81 -12.62
N ILE A 64 -1.33 12.55 -12.97
CA ILE A 64 -1.81 11.96 -14.22
C ILE A 64 -3.33 12.01 -14.28
N GLY A 65 -4.01 11.59 -13.19
CA GLY A 65 -5.46 11.65 -13.08
C GLY A 65 -6.02 13.06 -13.23
N ASN A 66 -5.39 14.06 -12.60
CA ASN A 66 -5.79 15.46 -12.71
C ASN A 66 -5.65 15.99 -14.14
N ASN A 67 -4.57 15.64 -14.84
CA ASN A 67 -4.35 16.07 -16.22
C ASN A 67 -5.36 15.41 -17.18
N LEU A 68 -5.64 14.11 -17.01
CA LEU A 68 -6.68 13.42 -17.76
C LEU A 68 -8.06 14.02 -17.52
N ASN A 69 -8.38 14.40 -16.29
CA ASN A 69 -9.65 15.05 -15.96
C ASN A 69 -9.78 16.43 -16.61
N GLN A 70 -8.69 17.20 -16.71
CA GLN A 70 -8.67 18.48 -17.40
C GLN A 70 -8.88 18.30 -18.92
N ILE A 71 -8.22 17.31 -19.53
CA ILE A 71 -8.42 16.98 -20.95
C ILE A 71 -9.88 16.56 -21.20
N ALA A 72 -10.42 15.66 -20.36
CA ALA A 72 -11.81 15.22 -20.48
C ALA A 72 -12.81 16.38 -20.34
N LYS A 73 -12.58 17.30 -19.38
CA LYS A 73 -13.40 18.50 -19.22
C LYS A 73 -13.32 19.44 -20.41
N ALA A 74 -12.13 19.64 -20.99
CA ALA A 74 -11.97 20.48 -22.18
C ALA A 74 -12.74 19.89 -23.38
N ILE A 75 -12.60 18.58 -23.61
CA ILE A 75 -13.32 17.87 -24.68
C ILE A 75 -14.83 17.96 -24.46
N ASN A 76 -15.32 17.64 -23.25
CA ASN A 76 -16.75 17.68 -22.94
C ASN A 76 -17.34 19.09 -23.10
N THR A 77 -16.58 20.13 -22.70
CA THR A 77 -17.00 21.53 -22.85
C THR A 77 -17.08 21.93 -24.32
N SER A 78 -16.06 21.61 -25.13
CA SER A 78 -16.06 21.93 -26.57
C SER A 78 -17.18 21.19 -27.32
N VAL A 79 -17.44 19.92 -26.99
CA VAL A 79 -18.57 19.16 -27.56
C VAL A 79 -19.91 19.78 -27.18
N LEU A 80 -20.08 20.21 -25.92
CA LEU A 80 -21.31 20.86 -25.45
C LEU A 80 -21.55 22.22 -26.14
N MET A 81 -20.48 22.98 -26.39
CA MET A 81 -20.53 24.30 -27.03
C MET A 81 -20.62 24.22 -28.57
N GLY A 82 -20.48 23.03 -29.17
CA GLY A 82 -20.46 22.86 -30.63
C GLY A 82 -19.19 23.41 -31.29
N GLU A 83 -18.13 23.63 -30.52
CA GLU A 83 -16.86 24.18 -30.97
C GLU A 83 -15.87 23.06 -31.35
N PRO A 84 -14.93 23.32 -32.28
CA PRO A 84 -13.89 22.36 -32.61
C PRO A 84 -13.04 22.06 -31.37
N VAL A 85 -12.85 20.77 -31.09
CA VAL A 85 -12.04 20.29 -29.97
C VAL A 85 -10.56 20.61 -30.23
N VAL A 86 -10.02 21.58 -29.49
CA VAL A 86 -8.59 21.92 -29.52
C VAL A 86 -7.93 21.32 -28.27
N VAL A 87 -7.25 20.18 -28.43
CA VAL A 87 -6.42 19.60 -27.36
C VAL A 87 -4.98 20.04 -27.53
N ASP A 88 -4.39 20.58 -26.48
CA ASP A 88 -2.97 20.91 -26.43
C ASP A 88 -2.12 19.63 -26.57
N ARG A 89 -1.36 19.55 -27.68
CA ARG A 89 -0.46 18.42 -27.96
C ARG A 89 0.66 18.29 -26.94
N GLY A 90 1.12 19.38 -26.33
CA GLY A 90 2.13 19.37 -25.28
C GLY A 90 1.62 18.70 -24.01
N LEU A 91 0.37 18.96 -23.64
CA LEU A 91 -0.27 18.32 -22.50
C LEU A 91 -0.47 16.81 -22.74
N LEU A 92 -0.87 16.43 -23.96
CA LEU A 92 -1.03 15.03 -24.35
C LEU A 92 0.31 14.26 -24.26
N GLU A 93 1.41 14.86 -24.71
CA GLU A 93 2.71 14.20 -24.69
C GLU A 93 3.28 14.13 -23.26
N GLN A 94 3.01 15.13 -22.40
CA GLN A 94 3.33 15.04 -20.97
C GLN A 94 2.61 13.88 -20.29
N VAL A 95 1.29 13.74 -20.51
CA VAL A 95 0.51 12.64 -19.93
C VAL A 95 1.04 11.28 -20.40
N LYS A 96 1.34 11.14 -21.69
CA LYS A 96 1.90 9.91 -22.27
C LYS A 96 3.27 9.56 -21.68
N ASN A 97 4.12 10.55 -21.42
CA ASN A 97 5.43 10.34 -20.82
C ASN A 97 5.33 9.94 -19.34
N LEU A 98 4.48 10.61 -18.57
CA LEU A 98 4.21 10.27 -17.16
C LEU A 98 3.65 8.85 -17.02
N VAL A 99 2.68 8.45 -17.86
CA VAL A 99 2.13 7.09 -17.86
C VAL A 99 3.21 6.04 -18.19
N ARG A 100 4.10 6.33 -19.14
CA ARG A 100 5.22 5.43 -19.49
C ARG A 100 6.26 5.33 -18.36
N GLN A 101 6.48 6.40 -17.60
CA GLN A 101 7.39 6.42 -16.47
C GLN A 101 6.82 5.59 -15.32
N VAL A 102 5.57 5.85 -14.92
CA VAL A 102 4.90 5.09 -13.85
C VAL A 102 4.81 3.61 -14.20
N ARG A 103 4.55 3.24 -15.47
CA ARG A 103 4.56 1.84 -15.91
C ARG A 103 5.93 1.17 -15.72
N ARG A 104 7.04 1.90 -15.97
CA ARG A 104 8.39 1.36 -15.77
C ARG A 104 8.70 1.16 -14.30
N GLU A 105 8.40 2.17 -13.48
CA GLU A 105 8.61 2.10 -12.03
C GLU A 105 7.81 0.94 -11.39
N ILE A 106 6.58 0.70 -11.83
CA ILE A 106 5.77 -0.43 -11.34
C ILE A 106 6.33 -1.78 -11.82
N ALA A 107 6.72 -1.90 -13.10
CA ALA A 107 7.26 -3.15 -13.63
C ALA A 107 8.62 -3.53 -13.01
N GLU A 108 9.46 -2.55 -12.66
CA GLU A 108 10.72 -2.79 -11.94
C GLU A 108 10.49 -3.24 -10.48
N ILE A 109 9.39 -2.82 -9.85
CA ILE A 109 9.02 -3.26 -8.50
C ILE A 109 8.62 -4.75 -8.50
N ASP A 110 7.87 -5.21 -9.50
CA ASP A 110 7.44 -6.62 -9.60
C ASP A 110 8.63 -7.59 -9.75
N LEU A 111 9.67 -7.18 -10.51
CA LEU A 111 10.92 -7.94 -10.67
C LEU A 111 11.72 -8.12 -9.38
N ILE A 112 11.63 -7.18 -8.43
CA ILE A 112 12.35 -7.24 -7.16
C ILE A 112 11.59 -8.13 -6.15
N THR A 113 10.26 -8.14 -6.21
CA THR A 113 9.44 -9.01 -5.36
C THR A 113 9.56 -10.49 -5.73
N ASP A 114 9.68 -10.82 -7.01
CA ASP A 114 9.81 -12.22 -7.46
C ASP A 114 11.16 -12.84 -7.01
N ILE A 115 12.23 -12.04 -6.91
CA ILE A 115 13.55 -12.51 -6.43
C ILE A 115 13.55 -12.78 -4.91
N GLN A 116 12.68 -12.11 -4.15
CA GLN A 116 12.62 -12.26 -2.69
C GLN A 116 11.70 -13.40 -2.23
N ASP A 117 10.77 -13.85 -3.08
CA ASP A 117 9.86 -14.96 -2.77
C ASP A 117 10.45 -16.35 -3.14
N GLU A 118 11.61 -16.41 -3.81
CA GLU A 118 12.35 -17.65 -4.15
C GLU A 118 13.53 -17.99 -3.20
N ALA A 119 13.78 -17.21 -2.15
CA ALA A 119 14.93 -17.37 -1.23
C ALA A 119 14.56 -17.86 0.19
#